data_AF-A0A369PXT4-F1
#
_entry.id   AF-A0A369PXT4-F1
#
_cell.length_a   1.000
_cell.length_b   1.000
_cell.length_c   1.000
_cell.angle_alpha   90.00
_cell.angle_beta   90.00
_cell.angle_gamma   90.00
#
_symmetry.space_group_name_H-M   'P 1'
#
loop_
_entity.id
_entity.type
_entity.pdbx_description
1 polymer ?
#
loop_
_entity_poly.entity_id
_entity_poly.type
_entity_poly.pdbx_seq_one_letter_code
_entity_poly.pdbx_strand_id
1 'polypeptide(L)'
;MNKSDSFITIKNKFIRMKKSSFLFLFILTFLSCSKKTDKDRAIALVESKYESSDQKLDFENSKLDSLYHIDPKAYADSIKKGNELDSILAVLESQIEHFDQRESDSVGLISAALTRERYHLLDLTKTKPRFIGWKLSGVKIKNVKSEELSFNFNKDITEIVE
;
A
#
# COMPACT_ATOMS: atom_id res chain seq x y z
N MET A 1 -23.15 3.79 -71.74
CA MET A 1 -23.21 3.39 -70.32
C MET A 1 -23.80 4.54 -69.52
N ASN A 2 -24.94 4.31 -68.89
CA ASN A 2 -25.84 5.34 -68.39
C ASN A 2 -25.31 6.01 -67.11
N LYS A 3 -25.39 7.34 -67.05
CA LYS A 3 -24.96 8.18 -65.91
C LYS A 3 -25.74 7.87 -64.61
N SER A 4 -26.89 7.19 -64.70
CA SER A 4 -27.74 6.80 -63.57
C SER A 4 -27.13 5.73 -62.67
N ASP A 5 -26.38 4.79 -63.24
CA ASP A 5 -25.95 3.58 -62.51
C ASP A 5 -24.72 3.86 -61.63
N SER A 6 -23.93 4.87 -62.01
CA SER A 6 -22.80 5.39 -61.22
C SER A 6 -23.25 6.06 -59.91
N PHE A 7 -24.34 6.85 -59.96
CA PHE A 7 -24.82 7.60 -58.79
C PHE A 7 -25.42 6.71 -57.70
N ILE A 8 -26.11 5.63 -58.08
CA ILE A 8 -26.72 4.68 -57.13
C ILE A 8 -25.65 3.89 -56.39
N THR A 9 -24.58 3.50 -57.10
CA THR A 9 -23.46 2.72 -56.53
C THR A 9 -22.65 3.54 -55.52
N ILE A 10 -22.44 4.84 -55.79
CA ILE A 10 -21.71 5.75 -54.88
C ILE A 10 -22.54 6.03 -53.61
N LYS A 11 -23.86 6.25 -53.74
CA LYS A 11 -24.74 6.46 -52.57
C LYS A 11 -24.77 5.23 -51.65
N ASN A 12 -24.84 4.03 -52.19
CA ASN A 12 -24.85 2.80 -51.39
C ASN A 12 -23.50 2.54 -50.68
N LYS A 13 -22.36 2.87 -51.31
CA LYS A 13 -21.03 2.78 -50.66
C LYS A 13 -20.87 3.78 -49.51
N PHE A 14 -21.39 5.00 -49.68
CA PHE A 14 -21.35 6.04 -48.65
C PHE A 14 -22.26 5.74 -47.45
N ILE A 15 -23.45 5.17 -47.70
CA ILE A 15 -24.38 4.74 -46.65
C ILE A 15 -23.83 3.52 -45.88
N ARG A 16 -23.16 2.59 -46.58
CA ARG A 16 -22.54 1.41 -45.96
C ARG A 16 -21.31 1.76 -45.11
N MET A 17 -20.49 2.73 -45.53
CA MET A 17 -19.36 3.24 -44.72
C MET A 17 -19.79 4.03 -43.47
N LYS A 18 -20.85 4.85 -43.56
CA LYS A 18 -21.35 5.60 -42.39
C LYS A 18 -21.92 4.71 -41.29
N LYS A 19 -22.61 3.63 -41.67
CA LYS A 19 -23.18 2.67 -40.68
C LYS A 19 -22.10 1.85 -39.96
N SER A 20 -20.98 1.56 -40.62
CA SER A 20 -19.86 0.83 -39.99
C SER A 20 -19.04 1.70 -39.02
N SER A 21 -18.95 3.02 -39.29
CA SER A 21 -18.24 3.97 -38.44
C SER A 21 -18.98 4.27 -37.13
N PHE A 22 -20.32 4.22 -37.14
CA PHE A 22 -21.14 4.49 -35.95
C PHE A 22 -21.17 3.32 -34.96
N LEU A 23 -21.04 2.08 -35.47
CA LEU A 23 -21.01 0.88 -34.63
C LEU A 23 -19.69 0.77 -33.82
N PHE A 24 -18.58 1.28 -34.35
CA PHE A 24 -17.29 1.27 -33.67
C PHE A 24 -17.21 2.26 -32.50
N LEU A 25 -17.97 3.36 -32.55
CA LEU A 25 -18.00 4.37 -31.49
C LEU A 25 -18.78 3.90 -30.25
N PHE A 26 -19.76 3.01 -30.43
CA PHE A 26 -20.59 2.48 -29.35
C PHE A 26 -19.95 1.30 -28.59
N ILE A 27 -18.95 0.63 -29.18
CA ILE A 27 -18.23 -0.48 -28.54
C ILE A 27 -17.18 0.06 -27.52
N LEU A 28 -16.71 1.30 -27.70
CA LEU A 28 -15.73 1.92 -26.80
C LEU A 28 -16.33 2.44 -25.48
N THR A 29 -17.65 2.64 -25.39
CA THR A 29 -18.32 3.15 -24.17
C THR A 29 -18.62 2.07 -23.14
N PHE A 30 -18.42 0.78 -23.46
CA PHE A 30 -18.63 -0.34 -22.52
C PHE A 30 -17.35 -0.82 -21.82
N LEU A 31 -16.19 -0.23 -22.10
CA LEU A 31 -14.90 -0.69 -21.54
C LEU A 31 -14.49 -0.04 -20.22
N SER A 32 -15.22 0.95 -19.69
CA SER A 32 -14.79 1.71 -18.51
C SER A 32 -15.71 1.59 -17.29
N CYS A 33 -16.41 0.47 -17.13
CA CYS A 33 -16.80 0.04 -15.78
C CYS A 33 -15.59 -0.60 -15.07
N SER A 34 -14.46 0.11 -15.04
CA SER A 34 -13.35 -0.24 -14.17
C SER A 34 -13.78 0.10 -12.75
N LYS A 35 -13.76 -0.89 -11.86
CA LYS A 35 -13.92 -0.63 -10.43
C LYS A 35 -12.82 0.36 -10.03
N LYS A 36 -13.20 1.49 -9.44
CA LYS A 36 -12.24 2.46 -8.89
C LYS A 36 -11.30 1.73 -7.93
N THR A 37 -10.00 1.98 -8.06
CA THR A 37 -9.02 1.44 -7.12
C THR A 37 -9.17 2.12 -5.77
N ASP A 38 -8.63 1.51 -4.72
CA ASP A 38 -8.60 2.12 -3.39
C ASP A 38 -7.84 3.46 -3.39
N LYS A 39 -6.79 3.58 -4.21
CA LYS A 39 -6.09 4.84 -4.41
C LYS A 39 -6.99 5.91 -5.04
N ASP A 40 -7.77 5.54 -6.06
CA ASP A 40 -8.71 6.48 -6.70
C ASP A 40 -9.80 6.94 -5.73
N ARG A 41 -10.26 6.05 -4.85
CA ARG A 41 -11.25 6.37 -3.81
C ARG A 41 -10.66 7.33 -2.76
N ALA A 42 -9.42 7.08 -2.32
CA ALA A 42 -8.72 7.96 -1.38
C ALA A 42 -8.49 9.35 -1.97
N ILE A 43 -8.05 9.42 -3.24
CA ILE A 43 -7.88 10.69 -3.96
C ILE A 43 -9.21 11.43 -4.05
N ALA A 44 -10.30 10.78 -4.46
CA ALA A 44 -11.60 11.41 -4.59
C ALA A 44 -12.12 11.98 -3.25
N LEU A 45 -11.88 11.28 -2.14
CA LEU A 45 -12.22 11.81 -0.81
C LEU A 45 -11.41 13.07 -0.47
N VAL A 46 -10.10 13.06 -0.74
CA VAL A 46 -9.26 14.25 -0.50
C VAL A 46 -9.68 15.39 -1.41
N GLU A 47 -9.88 15.14 -2.71
CA GLU A 47 -10.35 16.17 -3.65
C GLU A 47 -11.67 16.79 -3.19
N SER A 48 -12.64 15.98 -2.73
CA SER A 48 -13.92 16.50 -2.23
C SER A 48 -13.76 17.41 -1.00
N LYS A 49 -12.77 17.15 -0.14
CA LYS A 49 -12.47 17.99 1.02
C LYS A 49 -11.84 19.33 0.63
N TYR A 50 -11.19 19.40 -0.51
CA TYR A 50 -10.49 20.59 -1.01
C TYR A 50 -11.23 21.29 -2.16
N GLU A 51 -12.43 20.84 -2.52
CA GLU A 51 -13.19 21.39 -3.65
C GLU A 51 -13.48 22.89 -3.50
N SER A 52 -13.73 23.35 -2.26
CA SER A 52 -13.94 24.77 -1.94
C SER A 52 -12.66 25.52 -1.57
N SER A 53 -11.49 24.88 -1.64
CA SER A 53 -10.20 25.49 -1.29
C SER A 53 -9.53 26.10 -2.53
N ASP A 54 -8.87 27.24 -2.35
CA ASP A 54 -7.99 27.82 -3.38
C ASP A 54 -6.72 26.96 -3.61
N GLN A 55 -6.43 26.05 -2.67
CA GLN A 55 -5.31 25.12 -2.76
C GLN A 55 -5.65 23.95 -3.67
N LYS A 56 -5.04 23.94 -4.86
CA LYS A 56 -5.12 22.79 -5.78
C LYS A 56 -4.08 21.75 -5.41
N LEU A 57 -4.52 20.50 -5.28
CA LEU A 57 -3.63 19.38 -4.98
C LEU A 57 -3.13 18.70 -6.26
N ASP A 58 -1.98 18.05 -6.14
CA ASP A 58 -1.34 17.22 -7.15
C ASP A 58 -1.04 15.84 -6.56
N PHE A 59 -1.53 14.80 -7.26
CA PHE A 59 -1.48 13.41 -6.84
C PHE A 59 -0.56 12.55 -7.73
N GLU A 60 0.16 13.14 -8.69
CA GLU A 60 0.96 12.40 -9.69
C GLU A 60 1.90 11.37 -9.04
N ASN A 61 2.58 11.79 -7.97
CA ASN A 61 3.55 10.97 -7.21
C ASN A 61 2.96 10.37 -5.93
N SER A 62 1.64 10.42 -5.76
CA SER A 62 1.01 9.93 -4.53
C SER A 62 1.08 8.41 -4.42
N LYS A 63 1.16 7.91 -3.18
CA LYS A 63 1.18 6.47 -2.89
C LYS A 63 0.18 6.13 -1.81
N LEU A 64 -0.57 5.05 -2.01
CA LEU A 64 -1.46 4.50 -1.00
C LEU A 64 -0.78 3.31 -0.33
N ASP A 65 -0.46 3.45 0.95
CA ASP A 65 0.16 2.42 1.76
C ASP A 65 -0.83 1.87 2.79
N SER A 66 -0.77 0.55 3.04
CA SER A 66 -1.51 -0.07 4.12
C SER A 66 -0.90 0.33 5.48
N LEU A 67 -1.74 0.76 6.41
CA LEU A 67 -1.36 1.04 7.78
C LEU A 67 -1.69 -0.14 8.68
N TYR A 68 -0.74 -0.48 9.54
CA TYR A 68 -0.88 -1.51 10.55
C TYR A 68 -0.58 -0.93 11.93
N HIS A 69 -1.23 -1.47 12.96
CA HIS A 69 -0.89 -1.13 14.35
C HIS A 69 0.55 -1.51 14.70
N ILE A 70 1.03 -2.62 14.13
CA ILE A 70 2.43 -3.07 14.15
C ILE A 70 2.77 -3.51 12.73
N ASP A 71 3.89 -3.05 12.21
CA ASP A 71 4.34 -3.41 10.87
C ASP A 71 4.55 -4.94 10.76
N PRO A 72 3.96 -5.61 9.75
CA PRO A 72 4.07 -7.07 9.60
C PRO A 72 5.51 -7.58 9.49
N LYS A 73 6.41 -6.80 8.86
CA LYS A 73 7.81 -7.17 8.74
C LYS A 73 8.51 -7.03 10.08
N ALA A 74 8.28 -5.92 10.80
CA ALA A 74 8.81 -5.74 12.15
C ALA A 74 8.38 -6.88 13.09
N TYR A 75 7.12 -7.29 13.03
CA TYR A 75 6.61 -8.44 13.78
C TYR A 75 7.31 -9.75 13.40
N ALA A 76 7.48 -10.04 12.10
CA ALA A 76 8.17 -11.24 11.64
C ALA A 76 9.65 -11.25 12.07
N ASP A 77 10.32 -10.10 12.00
CA ASP A 77 11.70 -9.93 12.43
C ASP A 77 11.83 -10.16 13.96
N SER A 78 10.87 -9.70 14.77
CA SER A 78 10.83 -9.95 16.22
C SER A 78 10.67 -11.44 16.55
N ILE A 79 9.79 -12.16 15.86
CA ILE A 79 9.63 -13.62 16.02
C ILE A 79 10.94 -14.33 15.71
N LYS A 80 11.54 -14.01 14.56
CA LYS A 80 12.79 -14.60 14.12
C LYS A 80 13.89 -14.37 15.15
N LYS A 81 14.01 -13.14 15.66
CA LYS A 81 15.00 -12.80 16.66
C LYS A 81 14.79 -13.57 17.97
N GLY A 82 13.55 -13.75 18.40
CA GLY A 82 13.24 -14.60 19.56
C GLY A 82 13.76 -16.03 19.40
N ASN A 83 13.50 -16.65 18.25
CA ASN A 83 13.98 -18.01 17.96
C ASN A 83 15.51 -18.11 17.90
N GLU A 84 16.18 -17.08 17.37
CA GLU A 84 17.64 -17.01 17.38
C GLU A 84 18.20 -16.93 18.81
N LEU A 85 17.55 -16.14 19.69
CA LEU A 85 17.95 -16.04 21.09
C LEU A 85 17.81 -17.38 21.83
N ASP A 86 16.78 -18.18 21.52
CA ASP A 86 16.61 -19.51 22.12
C ASP A 86 17.81 -20.41 21.82
N SER A 87 18.30 -20.37 20.58
CA SER A 87 19.46 -21.16 20.16
C SER A 87 20.75 -20.67 20.85
N ILE A 88 20.91 -19.35 20.98
CA ILE A 88 22.08 -18.75 21.65
C ILE A 88 22.07 -19.08 23.15
N LEU A 89 20.92 -18.96 23.81
CA LEU A 89 20.77 -19.25 25.23
C LEU A 89 21.11 -20.72 25.53
N ALA A 90 20.62 -21.65 24.72
CA ALA A 90 20.94 -23.08 24.87
C ALA A 90 22.46 -23.35 24.74
N VAL A 91 23.14 -22.67 23.81
CA VAL A 91 24.60 -22.78 23.69
C VAL A 91 25.31 -22.21 24.91
N LEU A 92 24.92 -21.02 25.38
CA LEU A 92 25.53 -20.39 26.56
C LEU A 92 25.33 -21.25 27.81
N GLU A 93 24.14 -21.83 27.99
CA GLU A 93 23.84 -22.77 29.08
C GLU A 93 24.74 -24.02 29.01
N SER A 94 24.97 -24.59 27.82
CA SER A 94 25.88 -25.74 27.69
C SER A 94 27.35 -25.41 27.95
N GLN A 95 27.76 -24.16 27.71
CA GLN A 95 29.15 -23.73 27.86
C GLN A 95 29.46 -23.29 29.29
N ILE A 96 28.46 -22.81 30.05
CA ILE A 96 28.68 -22.24 31.39
C ILE A 96 29.28 -23.23 32.37
N GLU A 97 29.00 -24.53 32.20
CA GLU A 97 29.52 -25.63 33.03
C GLU A 97 31.01 -25.91 32.80
N HIS A 98 31.60 -25.38 31.73
CA HIS A 98 33.00 -25.59 31.36
C HIS A 98 33.91 -24.40 31.67
N PHE A 99 33.35 -23.29 32.15
CA PHE A 99 34.10 -22.07 32.45
C PHE A 99 34.57 -22.00 33.89
N ASP A 100 35.62 -21.23 34.14
CA ASP A 100 35.99 -20.86 35.51
C ASP A 100 34.94 -19.92 36.13
N GLN A 101 35.01 -19.67 37.44
CA GLN A 101 33.99 -18.88 38.13
C GLN A 101 33.80 -17.49 37.53
N ARG A 102 34.88 -16.81 37.13
CA ARG A 102 34.81 -15.42 36.65
C ARG A 102 34.19 -15.35 35.25
N GLU A 103 34.56 -16.29 34.40
CA GLU A 103 34.00 -16.45 33.07
C GLU A 103 32.53 -16.87 33.14
N SER A 104 32.20 -17.81 34.03
CA SER A 104 30.85 -18.27 34.32
C SER A 104 29.94 -17.12 34.78
N ASP A 105 30.39 -16.28 35.73
CA ASP A 105 29.65 -15.10 36.20
C ASP A 105 29.37 -14.12 35.04
N SER A 106 30.34 -13.92 34.15
CA SER A 106 30.22 -13.04 32.98
C SER A 106 29.20 -13.58 31.97
N VAL A 107 29.25 -14.89 31.69
CA VAL A 107 28.29 -15.59 30.82
C VAL A 107 26.89 -15.56 31.42
N GLY A 108 26.77 -15.71 32.74
CA GLY A 108 25.51 -15.60 33.46
C GLY A 108 24.84 -14.23 33.28
N LEU A 109 25.61 -13.14 33.36
CA LEU A 109 25.09 -11.78 33.12
C LEU A 109 24.60 -11.59 31.67
N ILE A 110 25.34 -12.12 30.69
CA ILE A 110 24.95 -12.05 29.28
C ILE A 110 23.68 -12.86 29.05
N SER A 111 23.62 -14.11 29.55
CA SER A 111 22.45 -14.98 29.45
C SER A 111 21.20 -14.33 30.06
N ALA A 112 21.34 -13.68 31.23
CA ALA A 112 20.23 -12.95 31.86
C ALA A 112 19.74 -11.76 31.00
N ALA A 113 20.66 -11.01 30.38
CA ALA A 113 20.30 -9.90 29.48
C ALA A 113 19.55 -10.40 28.23
N LEU A 114 20.06 -11.46 27.59
CA LEU A 114 19.44 -12.08 26.42
C LEU A 114 18.07 -12.71 26.75
N THR A 115 17.93 -13.31 27.93
CA THR A 115 16.65 -13.83 28.43
C THR A 115 15.62 -12.72 28.60
N ARG A 116 16.02 -11.56 29.13
CA ARG A 116 15.12 -10.40 29.24
C ARG A 116 14.66 -9.91 27.86
N GLU A 117 15.58 -9.83 26.91
CA GLU A 117 15.25 -9.44 25.54
C GLU A 117 14.30 -10.45 24.88
N ARG A 118 14.52 -11.76 25.09
CA ARG A 118 13.59 -12.80 24.64
C ARG A 118 12.19 -12.58 25.19
N TYR A 119 12.05 -12.30 26.48
CA TYR A 119 10.73 -12.05 27.07
C TYR A 119 10.07 -10.79 26.52
N HIS A 120 10.84 -9.73 26.28
CA HIS A 120 10.34 -8.52 25.64
C HIS A 120 9.82 -8.82 24.22
N LEU A 121 10.56 -9.57 23.42
CA LEU A 121 10.12 -10.00 22.09
C LEU A 121 8.88 -10.89 22.16
N LEU A 122 8.81 -11.83 23.11
CA LEU A 122 7.61 -12.65 23.32
C LEU A 122 6.38 -11.78 23.62
N ASP A 123 6.54 -10.70 24.39
CA ASP A 123 5.43 -9.80 24.68
C ASP A 123 4.96 -9.04 23.43
N LEU A 124 5.89 -8.52 22.62
CA LEU A 124 5.57 -7.90 21.33
C LEU A 124 4.85 -8.86 20.37
N THR A 125 5.17 -10.15 20.44
CA THR A 125 4.55 -11.15 19.57
C THR A 125 3.11 -11.52 19.95
N LYS A 126 2.67 -11.20 21.18
CA LYS A 126 1.26 -11.35 21.57
C LYS A 126 0.36 -10.40 20.79
N THR A 127 0.88 -9.22 20.42
CA THR A 127 0.19 -8.24 19.60
C THR A 127 0.40 -8.54 18.12
N LYS A 128 -0.53 -9.29 17.51
CA LYS A 128 -0.47 -9.61 16.08
C LYS A 128 -0.61 -8.34 15.21
N PRO A 129 0.04 -8.29 14.03
CA PRO A 129 -0.18 -7.23 13.07
C PRO A 129 -1.65 -7.15 12.71
N ARG A 130 -2.23 -5.95 12.84
CA ARG A 130 -3.62 -5.69 12.51
C ARG A 130 -3.67 -4.52 11.56
N PHE A 131 -4.25 -4.77 10.39
CA PHE A 131 -4.57 -3.73 9.44
C PHE A 131 -5.55 -2.74 10.08
N ILE A 132 -5.23 -1.46 10.06
CA ILE A 132 -6.01 -0.39 10.70
C ILE A 132 -6.57 0.62 9.69
N GLY A 133 -5.99 0.73 8.51
CA GLY A 133 -6.42 1.73 7.53
C GLY A 133 -5.39 1.96 6.44
N TRP A 134 -5.49 3.09 5.77
CA TRP A 134 -4.63 3.44 4.65
C TRP A 134 -3.97 4.79 4.85
N LYS A 135 -2.83 5.02 4.21
CA LYS A 135 -2.16 6.32 4.15
C LYS A 135 -1.92 6.70 2.69
N LEU A 136 -2.50 7.82 2.26
CA LEU A 136 -2.14 8.46 1.01
C LEU A 136 -1.03 9.47 1.30
N SER A 137 0.18 9.19 0.81
CA SER A 137 1.37 10.05 0.98
C SER A 137 1.82 10.64 -0.35
N GLY A 138 2.72 11.63 -0.31
CA GLY A 138 3.28 12.25 -1.51
C GLY A 138 2.31 13.16 -2.27
N VAL A 139 1.27 13.65 -1.60
CA VAL A 139 0.33 14.62 -2.18
C VAL A 139 0.96 16.00 -2.13
N LYS A 140 1.03 16.73 -3.24
CA LYS A 140 1.64 18.07 -3.28
C LYS A 140 0.59 19.15 -3.42
N ILE A 141 0.90 20.35 -2.95
CA ILE A 141 0.11 21.54 -3.27
C ILE A 141 0.69 22.14 -4.56
N LYS A 142 -0.15 22.34 -5.58
CA LYS A 142 0.26 22.96 -6.84
C LYS A 142 0.83 24.35 -6.55
N ASN A 143 1.95 24.66 -7.21
CA ASN A 143 2.72 25.90 -7.05
C ASN A 143 3.45 26.07 -5.71
N VAL A 144 3.45 25.06 -4.83
CA VAL A 144 4.27 25.04 -3.61
C VAL A 144 5.35 23.98 -3.77
N LYS A 145 6.62 24.39 -3.77
CA LYS A 145 7.74 23.51 -4.14
C LYS A 145 8.07 22.41 -3.13
N SER A 146 7.67 22.53 -1.86
CA SER A 146 8.26 21.72 -0.79
C SER A 146 7.27 21.11 0.21
N GLU A 147 5.97 21.31 0.02
CA GLU A 147 4.98 20.83 0.98
C GLU A 147 4.32 19.55 0.46
N GLU A 148 4.67 18.43 1.10
CA GLU A 148 4.03 17.13 0.88
C GLU A 148 3.06 16.85 2.02
N LEU A 149 1.81 16.63 1.65
CA LEU A 149 0.73 16.26 2.54
C LEU A 149 0.58 14.73 2.58
N SER A 150 0.09 14.26 3.71
CA SER A 150 -0.32 12.87 3.89
C SER A 150 -1.68 12.82 4.56
N PHE A 151 -2.50 11.86 4.15
CA PHE A 151 -3.84 11.67 4.66
C PHE A 151 -4.02 10.22 5.08
N ASN A 152 -4.51 10.00 6.30
CA ASN A 152 -4.87 8.66 6.77
C ASN A 152 -6.35 8.42 6.51
N PHE A 153 -6.72 7.16 6.28
CA PHE A 153 -8.09 6.74 6.05
C PHE A 153 -8.41 5.53 6.92
N ASN A 154 -9.68 5.38 7.25
CA ASN A 154 -10.17 4.12 7.82
C ASN A 154 -10.02 2.95 6.82
N LYS A 155 -10.26 1.72 7.28
CA LYS A 155 -10.06 0.49 6.49
C LYS A 155 -10.80 0.49 5.16
N ASP A 156 -12.00 1.06 5.16
CA ASP A 156 -12.89 1.03 4.01
C ASP A 156 -12.69 2.25 3.11
N ILE A 157 -11.81 3.20 3.45
CA ILE A 157 -11.62 4.46 2.71
C ILE A 157 -12.96 5.19 2.50
N THR A 158 -13.70 5.38 3.59
CA THR A 158 -14.94 6.16 3.60
C THR A 158 -14.76 7.54 4.21
N GLU A 159 -13.74 7.71 5.05
CA GLU A 159 -13.43 8.96 5.72
C GLU A 159 -11.92 9.13 5.90
N ILE A 160 -11.49 10.39 5.97
CA ILE A 160 -10.14 10.77 6.37
C ILE A 160 -10.11 10.77 7.90
N VAL A 161 -9.14 10.09 8.49
CA VAL A 161 -8.92 10.01 9.93
C VAL A 161 -7.67 10.82 10.32
N GLU A 162 -7.65 11.37 11.52
CA GLU A 162 -6.47 12.05 12.08
C GLU A 162 -5.37 11.04 12.47
#